data_AF-A0A543KMR1-F1
#
_entry.id   AF-A0A543KMR1-F1
#
_cell.length_a   1.000
_cell.length_b   1.000
_cell.length_c   1.000
_cell.angle_alpha   90.00
_cell.angle_beta   90.00
_cell.angle_gamma   90.00
#
_symmetry.space_group_name_H-M   'P 1'
#
loop_
_entity.id
_entity.type
_entity.pdbx_description
1 polymer ?
#
loop_
_entity_poly.entity_id
_entity_poly.type
_entity_poly.pdbx_seq_one_letter_code
_entity_poly.pdbx_strand_id
1 'polypeptide(L)'
;MSDEDERGPERPMLILGQDYPDVEDTTPEELRRQEQRAREEIERKRREAQEEIERKRREAEREIAELEKQKARELRERERELEQTQKKLYDRETKLLRKARATSGQKPARVVQRPPSRPLRYTGLRSHGFAVLLAFLAAGGIVLGGLTGGSSIGEETLAEVDSLDQARVHYLRAALEIDEAMAARMAGEPGAAGSVPGSSSIEEALALASESDYYGSRTLEQAEGMVDESIGTVRSLTLWEEASTGATYAVAAYEVEDLYEDDLTWSVGSIVWVSIGLAALLALIVMAVLARSWVSVALLVLGAGLAISLYPVLAGGPTRTAIEAAENHRAADDVVDDIVDQVHDDLTVVYGTSRSSLSRRADYWDTEAYYYSLEPEGDPHLTAYFEAREAVGEAEGEEENYAAAIGLVAAGREAFEAHVSGLEQARGEMLRAMDDLPSPVLPTMLGLGGGVLVVAGLLLSRGPRGRSS
;
A
#
# COMPACT_ATOMS: atom_id res chain seq x y z
N MET A 1 5.96 -8.86 -59.72
CA MET A 1 5.49 -7.48 -59.51
C MET A 1 4.00 -7.50 -59.79
N SER A 2 3.11 -7.53 -58.81
CA SER A 2 3.25 -7.38 -57.36
C SER A 2 1.90 -7.78 -56.76
N ASP A 3 1.98 -8.73 -55.83
CA ASP A 3 1.18 -8.95 -54.62
C ASP A 3 -0.34 -8.81 -54.70
N GLU A 4 -0.97 -9.91 -55.13
CA GLU A 4 -2.32 -10.33 -54.74
C GLU A 4 -2.25 -11.18 -53.44
N ASP A 5 -3.22 -10.94 -52.56
CA ASP A 5 -3.79 -11.90 -51.61
C ASP A 5 -2.95 -12.39 -50.41
N GLU A 6 -2.80 -11.54 -49.41
CA GLU A 6 -2.75 -11.96 -47.99
C GLU A 6 -3.62 -11.03 -47.11
N ARG A 7 -4.92 -11.34 -47.03
CA ARG A 7 -5.73 -10.99 -45.85
C ARG A 7 -6.34 -12.29 -45.33
N GLY A 8 -5.85 -12.72 -44.17
CA GLY A 8 -6.31 -13.92 -43.49
C GLY A 8 -7.80 -13.87 -43.14
N PRO A 9 -8.40 -15.03 -42.82
CA PRO A 9 -9.82 -15.12 -42.51
C PRO A 9 -10.17 -14.24 -41.31
N GLU A 10 -11.16 -13.37 -41.53
CA GLU A 10 -11.84 -12.57 -40.50
C GLU A 10 -12.22 -13.49 -39.34
N ARG A 11 -11.64 -13.21 -38.16
CA ARG A 11 -12.07 -13.83 -36.92
C ARG A 11 -13.49 -13.30 -36.64
N PRO A 12 -14.50 -14.16 -36.45
CA PRO A 12 -15.80 -13.66 -36.00
C PRO A 12 -15.60 -13.01 -34.64
N MET A 13 -15.92 -11.71 -34.55
CA MET A 13 -16.12 -11.06 -33.26
C MET A 13 -17.26 -11.80 -32.57
N LEU A 14 -16.92 -12.60 -31.57
CA LEU A 14 -17.90 -13.05 -30.59
C LEU A 14 -18.34 -11.82 -29.80
N ILE A 15 -19.46 -11.24 -30.21
CA ILE A 15 -20.27 -10.43 -29.31
C ILE A 15 -20.79 -11.41 -28.26
N LEU A 16 -20.19 -11.42 -27.08
CA LEU A 16 -20.75 -12.06 -25.89
C LEU A 16 -21.94 -11.21 -25.42
N GLY A 17 -23.02 -11.21 -26.20
CA GLY A 17 -24.35 -11.05 -25.65
C GLY A 17 -24.63 -12.35 -24.92
N GLN A 18 -24.42 -12.35 -23.60
CA GLN A 18 -24.95 -13.41 -22.76
C GLN A 18 -26.47 -13.29 -22.85
N ASP A 19 -27.09 -14.22 -23.58
CA ASP A 19 -28.48 -14.60 -23.41
C ASP A 19 -28.66 -14.97 -21.93
N TYR A 20 -29.00 -13.99 -21.10
CA TYR A 20 -29.64 -14.27 -19.84
C TYR A 20 -31.01 -14.87 -20.19
N PRO A 21 -31.36 -16.06 -19.65
CA PRO A 21 -32.71 -16.58 -19.80
C PRO A 21 -33.68 -15.51 -19.28
N ASP A 22 -34.67 -15.18 -20.10
CA ASP A 22 -35.76 -14.28 -19.75
C ASP A 22 -36.23 -14.58 -18.32
N VAL A 23 -35.98 -13.63 -17.41
CA VAL A 23 -36.42 -13.68 -16.01
C VAL A 23 -37.88 -13.21 -15.98
N GLU A 24 -38.71 -13.93 -16.71
CA GLU A 24 -40.16 -13.90 -16.54
C GLU A 24 -40.49 -15.23 -15.84
N ASP A 25 -40.88 -15.15 -14.56
CA ASP A 25 -41.30 -16.26 -13.69
C ASP A 25 -40.22 -17.02 -12.88
N THR A 26 -39.35 -16.31 -12.14
CA THR A 26 -38.76 -16.91 -10.92
C THR A 26 -39.13 -16.09 -9.70
N THR A 27 -39.73 -16.75 -8.71
CA THR A 27 -40.16 -16.06 -7.48
C THR A 27 -38.93 -15.67 -6.64
N PRO A 28 -38.96 -14.54 -5.90
CA PRO A 28 -37.81 -14.06 -5.10
C PRO A 28 -37.27 -15.07 -4.06
N GLU A 29 -38.05 -16.07 -3.68
CA GLU A 29 -37.59 -17.18 -2.84
C GLU A 29 -36.71 -18.20 -3.59
N GLU A 30 -36.94 -18.40 -4.88
CA GLU A 30 -36.18 -19.35 -5.69
C GLU A 30 -34.79 -18.80 -6.00
N LEU A 31 -34.68 -17.49 -6.28
CA LEU A 31 -33.39 -16.80 -6.42
C LEU A 31 -32.55 -16.89 -5.14
N ARG A 32 -33.16 -16.65 -3.96
CA ARG A 32 -32.46 -16.80 -2.67
C ARG A 32 -31.97 -18.24 -2.44
N ARG A 33 -32.77 -19.25 -2.80
CA ARG A 33 -32.34 -20.66 -2.72
C ARG A 33 -31.22 -20.99 -3.70
N GLN A 34 -31.21 -20.35 -4.87
CA GLN A 34 -30.19 -20.55 -5.89
C GLN A 34 -28.86 -19.91 -5.48
N GLU A 35 -28.90 -18.68 -4.95
CA GLU A 35 -27.74 -17.98 -4.40
C GLU A 35 -27.14 -18.72 -3.19
N GLN A 36 -27.98 -19.24 -2.30
CA GLN A 36 -27.52 -19.99 -1.14
C GLN A 36 -26.79 -21.28 -1.56
N ARG A 37 -27.34 -22.02 -2.53
CA ARG A 37 -26.67 -23.21 -3.09
C ARG A 37 -25.37 -22.86 -3.80
N ALA A 38 -25.32 -21.75 -4.52
CA ALA A 38 -24.11 -21.29 -5.20
C ALA A 38 -23.00 -20.91 -4.19
N ARG A 39 -23.36 -20.22 -3.09
CA ARG A 39 -22.43 -19.87 -2.01
C ARG A 39 -21.89 -21.10 -1.30
N GLU A 40 -22.75 -22.06 -0.96
CA GLU A 40 -22.35 -23.33 -0.34
C GLU A 40 -21.43 -24.15 -1.26
N GLU A 41 -21.68 -24.15 -2.56
CA GLU A 41 -20.84 -24.86 -3.52
C GLU A 41 -19.46 -24.20 -3.70
N ILE A 42 -19.40 -22.86 -3.73
CA ILE A 42 -18.14 -22.11 -3.79
C ILE A 42 -17.34 -22.32 -2.50
N GLU A 43 -17.99 -22.28 -1.34
CA GLU A 43 -17.32 -22.49 -0.06
C GLU A 43 -16.78 -23.91 0.06
N ARG A 44 -17.55 -24.92 -0.37
CA ARG A 44 -17.07 -26.31 -0.44
C ARG A 44 -15.85 -26.45 -1.35
N LYS A 45 -15.90 -25.88 -2.57
CA LYS A 45 -14.76 -25.91 -3.51
C LYS A 45 -13.52 -25.21 -2.95
N ARG A 46 -13.70 -24.09 -2.22
CA ARG A 46 -12.59 -23.40 -1.54
C ARG A 46 -11.97 -24.28 -0.47
N ARG A 47 -12.77 -24.89 0.41
CA ARG A 47 -12.27 -25.79 1.45
C ARG A 47 -11.54 -27.01 0.87
N GLU A 48 -12.12 -27.65 -0.15
CA GLU A 48 -11.50 -28.80 -0.83
C GLU A 48 -10.15 -28.42 -1.49
N ALA A 49 -10.07 -27.26 -2.14
CA ALA A 49 -8.82 -26.78 -2.74
C ALA A 49 -7.76 -26.46 -1.67
N GLN A 50 -8.16 -25.87 -0.55
CA GLN A 50 -7.26 -25.53 0.56
C GLN A 50 -6.71 -26.79 1.23
N GLU A 51 -7.56 -27.80 1.46
CA GLU A 51 -7.14 -29.10 1.97
C GLU A 51 -6.18 -29.83 1.00
N GLU A 52 -6.41 -29.74 -0.31
CA GLU A 52 -5.53 -30.35 -1.30
C GLU A 52 -4.15 -29.67 -1.34
N ILE A 53 -4.11 -28.34 -1.24
CA ILE A 53 -2.87 -27.57 -1.16
C ILE A 53 -2.09 -27.91 0.10
N GLU A 54 -2.76 -27.95 1.26
CA GLU A 54 -2.11 -28.33 2.52
C GLU A 54 -1.59 -29.77 2.48
N ARG A 55 -2.36 -30.70 1.91
CA ARG A 55 -1.93 -32.09 1.76
C ARG A 55 -0.67 -32.17 0.90
N LYS A 56 -0.66 -31.52 -0.28
CA LYS A 56 0.51 -31.50 -1.19
C LYS A 56 1.72 -30.86 -0.54
N ARG A 57 1.53 -29.78 0.24
CA ARG A 57 2.62 -29.14 0.99
C ARG A 57 3.21 -30.07 2.04
N ARG A 58 2.37 -30.74 2.84
CA ARG A 58 2.83 -31.69 3.86
C ARG A 58 3.53 -32.91 3.24
N GLU A 59 3.07 -33.37 2.08
CA GLU A 59 3.73 -34.46 1.33
C GLU A 59 5.10 -34.03 0.81
N ALA A 60 5.20 -32.85 0.18
CA ALA A 60 6.47 -32.31 -0.31
C ALA A 60 7.48 -32.06 0.83
N GLU A 61 7.04 -31.50 1.96
CA GLU A 61 7.89 -31.28 3.13
C GLU A 61 8.42 -32.60 3.72
N ARG A 62 7.60 -33.65 3.73
CA ARG A 62 8.04 -35.00 4.15
C ARG A 62 9.07 -35.60 3.19
N GLU A 63 8.84 -35.49 1.89
CA GLU A 63 9.76 -36.03 0.88
C GLU A 63 11.13 -35.34 0.93
N ILE A 64 11.15 -34.01 1.08
CA ILE A 64 12.40 -33.25 1.22
C ILE A 64 13.13 -33.64 2.50
N ALA A 65 12.42 -33.70 3.64
CA ALA A 65 13.03 -34.08 4.92
C ALA A 65 13.60 -35.51 4.89
N GLU A 66 12.94 -36.45 4.21
CA GLU A 66 13.44 -37.81 4.04
C GLU A 66 14.68 -37.86 3.13
N LEU A 67 14.68 -37.14 2.00
CA LEU A 67 15.82 -37.06 1.10
C LEU A 67 17.05 -36.42 1.77
N GLU A 68 16.86 -35.36 2.54
CA GLU A 68 17.94 -34.73 3.30
C GLU A 68 18.51 -35.68 4.35
N LYS A 69 17.65 -36.40 5.08
CA LYS A 69 18.07 -37.36 6.09
C LYS A 69 18.80 -38.55 5.48
N GLN A 70 18.40 -39.01 4.29
CA GLN A 70 19.09 -40.06 3.55
C GLN A 70 20.46 -39.57 3.05
N LYS A 71 20.55 -38.39 2.41
CA LYS A 71 21.82 -37.84 1.94
C LYS A 71 22.80 -37.54 3.08
N ALA A 72 22.30 -37.02 4.21
CA ALA A 72 23.13 -36.78 5.38
C ALA A 72 23.68 -38.07 6.00
N ARG A 73 22.91 -39.17 5.94
CA ARG A 73 23.38 -40.50 6.37
C ARG A 73 24.43 -41.05 5.42
N GLU A 74 24.18 -40.99 4.11
CA GLU A 74 25.11 -41.49 3.08
C GLU A 74 26.46 -40.75 3.13
N LEU A 75 26.44 -39.42 3.28
CA LEU A 75 27.67 -38.63 3.39
C LEU A 75 28.45 -38.96 4.67
N ARG A 76 27.78 -39.09 5.81
CA ARG A 76 28.44 -39.45 7.08
C ARG A 76 29.00 -40.87 7.05
N GLU A 77 28.34 -41.80 6.38
CA GLU A 77 28.83 -43.17 6.23
C GLU A 77 30.07 -43.20 5.34
N ARG A 78 30.05 -42.51 4.19
CA ARG A 78 31.23 -42.39 3.32
C ARG A 78 32.41 -41.71 4.00
N GLU A 79 32.17 -40.64 4.76
CA GLU A 79 33.24 -39.98 5.52
C GLU A 79 33.87 -40.92 6.55
N ARG A 80 33.05 -41.65 7.31
CA ARG A 80 33.53 -42.63 8.30
C ARG A 80 34.29 -43.77 7.63
N GLU A 81 33.83 -44.24 6.48
CA GLU A 81 34.49 -45.31 5.73
C GLU A 81 35.86 -44.87 5.21
N LEU A 82 35.97 -43.65 4.69
CA LEU A 82 37.24 -43.07 4.25
C LEU A 82 38.21 -42.86 5.42
N GLU A 83 37.75 -42.33 6.55
CA GLU A 83 38.57 -42.14 7.75
C GLU A 83 39.06 -43.48 8.31
N GLN A 84 38.20 -44.50 8.38
CA GLN A 84 38.58 -45.83 8.84
C GLN A 84 39.58 -46.50 7.89
N THR A 85 39.41 -46.33 6.59
CA THR A 85 40.33 -46.86 5.58
C THR A 85 41.71 -46.23 5.70
N GLN A 86 41.78 -44.91 5.86
CA GLN A 86 43.04 -44.19 6.09
C GLN A 86 43.71 -44.62 7.40
N LYS A 87 42.97 -44.75 8.49
CA LYS A 87 43.51 -45.19 9.78
C LYS A 87 44.06 -46.62 9.72
N LYS A 88 43.35 -47.55 9.08
CA LYS A 88 43.80 -48.94 8.88
C LYS A 88 45.08 -49.00 8.05
N LEU A 89 45.19 -48.20 6.99
CA LEU A 89 46.40 -48.12 6.17
C LEU A 89 47.59 -47.56 6.96
N TYR A 90 47.37 -46.50 7.73
CA TYR A 90 48.40 -45.90 8.59
C TYR A 90 48.88 -46.87 9.69
N ASP A 91 47.98 -47.60 10.33
CA ASP A 91 48.33 -48.55 11.38
C ASP A 91 49.09 -49.77 10.83
N ARG A 92 48.70 -50.26 9.65
CA ARG A 92 49.41 -51.34 8.95
C ARG A 92 50.81 -50.92 8.57
N GLU A 93 50.96 -49.72 7.98
CA GLU A 93 52.27 -49.18 7.64
C GLU A 93 53.14 -48.99 8.88
N THR A 94 52.58 -48.44 9.96
CA THR A 94 53.31 -48.24 11.22
C THR A 94 53.82 -49.55 11.80
N LYS A 95 53.02 -50.63 11.73
CA LYS A 95 53.42 -51.98 12.15
C LYS A 95 54.52 -52.56 11.24
N LEU A 96 54.43 -52.36 9.93
CA LEU A 96 55.44 -52.80 8.96
C LEU A 96 56.76 -52.06 9.16
N LEU A 97 56.73 -50.73 9.35
CA LEU A 97 57.91 -49.93 9.65
C LEU A 97 58.56 -50.34 10.98
N ARG A 98 57.76 -50.68 11.99
CA ARG A 98 58.27 -51.15 13.28
C ARG A 98 58.95 -52.52 13.17
N LYS A 99 58.39 -53.44 12.37
CA LYS A 99 59.02 -54.75 12.07
C LYS A 99 60.30 -54.59 11.23
N ALA A 100 60.26 -53.80 10.17
CA ALA A 100 61.42 -53.53 9.32
C ALA A 100 62.59 -52.94 10.11
N ARG A 101 62.30 -51.97 11.00
CA ARG A 101 63.31 -51.36 11.88
C ARG A 101 63.92 -52.35 12.87
N ALA A 102 63.16 -53.35 13.32
CA ALA A 102 63.65 -54.38 14.22
C ALA A 102 64.53 -55.42 13.50
N THR A 103 64.29 -55.66 12.21
CA THR A 103 65.03 -56.68 11.42
C THR A 103 66.28 -56.12 10.73
N SER A 104 66.27 -54.87 10.25
CA SER A 104 67.38 -54.31 9.45
C SER A 104 68.14 -53.13 10.08
N GLY A 105 67.68 -52.61 11.21
CA GLY A 105 68.33 -51.48 11.91
C GLY A 105 68.23 -50.11 11.22
N GLN A 106 67.89 -50.05 9.92
CA GLN A 106 67.63 -48.81 9.19
C GLN A 106 66.17 -48.35 9.33
N LYS A 107 65.93 -47.03 9.33
CA LYS A 107 64.57 -46.44 9.28
C LYS A 107 64.11 -46.36 7.82
N PRO A 108 63.11 -47.15 7.39
CA PRO A 108 62.55 -47.01 6.05
C PRO A 108 61.75 -45.71 5.94
N ALA A 109 61.70 -45.14 4.74
CA ALA A 109 60.86 -43.98 4.45
C ALA A 109 59.37 -44.34 4.56
N ARG A 110 58.56 -43.39 5.07
CA ARG A 110 57.11 -43.55 5.23
C ARG A 110 56.41 -43.11 3.95
N VAL A 111 55.45 -43.91 3.48
CA VAL A 111 54.65 -43.73 2.26
C VAL A 111 53.25 -43.20 2.58
N VAL A 112 52.66 -43.52 3.75
CA VAL A 112 51.33 -43.03 4.16
C VAL A 112 51.46 -41.84 5.11
N GLN A 113 50.79 -40.74 4.75
CA GLN A 113 50.76 -39.53 5.57
C GLN A 113 49.96 -39.76 6.87
N ARG A 114 50.41 -39.15 7.97
CA ARG A 114 49.70 -39.17 9.25
C ARG A 114 48.32 -38.53 9.06
N PRO A 115 47.22 -39.15 9.53
CA PRO A 115 45.90 -38.54 9.41
C PRO A 115 45.91 -37.15 10.09
N PRO A 116 45.39 -36.11 9.42
CA PRO A 116 45.49 -34.75 9.92
C PRO A 116 44.67 -34.61 11.21
N SER A 117 45.34 -34.31 12.33
CA SER A 117 44.64 -33.70 13.47
C SER A 117 44.15 -32.34 13.00
N ARG A 118 42.81 -32.13 12.92
CA ARG A 118 42.19 -30.92 12.35
C ARG A 118 42.89 -29.67 12.89
N PRO A 119 43.76 -29.00 12.10
CA PRO A 119 44.24 -27.70 12.50
C PRO A 119 43.06 -26.74 12.32
N LEU A 120 42.79 -25.88 13.31
CA LEU A 120 42.01 -24.68 13.07
C LEU A 120 42.77 -23.87 12.02
N ARG A 121 42.44 -24.11 10.74
CA ARG A 121 43.00 -23.38 9.61
C ARG A 121 42.59 -21.92 9.81
N TYR A 122 43.57 -21.05 10.05
CA TYR A 122 43.39 -19.60 9.99
C TYR A 122 43.21 -19.19 8.53
N THR A 123 42.04 -19.48 7.99
CA THR A 123 41.57 -19.02 6.70
C THR A 123 40.88 -17.67 6.92
N GLY A 124 41.43 -16.58 6.37
CA GLY A 124 40.79 -15.26 6.45
C GLY A 124 39.38 -15.30 5.82
N LEU A 125 38.49 -14.40 6.23
CA LEU A 125 37.08 -14.33 5.80
C LEU A 125 36.91 -14.50 4.28
N ARG A 126 37.77 -13.88 3.46
CA ARG A 126 37.75 -13.99 1.98
C ARG A 126 37.81 -15.41 1.43
N SER A 127 38.41 -16.35 2.17
CA SER A 127 38.51 -17.75 1.73
C SER A 127 37.31 -18.60 2.14
N HIS A 128 36.34 -18.01 2.85
CA HIS A 128 35.09 -18.65 3.21
C HIS A 128 33.96 -18.13 2.31
N GLY A 129 33.46 -18.97 1.40
CA GLY A 129 32.38 -18.58 0.48
C GLY A 129 31.14 -18.00 1.18
N PHE A 130 30.84 -18.50 2.38
CA PHE A 130 29.75 -17.98 3.22
C PHE A 130 29.99 -16.54 3.71
N ALA A 131 31.23 -16.17 4.04
CA ALA A 131 31.56 -14.80 4.43
C ALA A 131 31.50 -13.84 3.23
N VAL A 132 31.79 -14.32 2.02
CA VAL A 132 31.59 -13.53 0.80
C VAL A 132 30.10 -13.29 0.57
N LEU A 133 29.26 -14.32 0.68
CA LEU A 133 27.80 -14.18 0.59
C LEU A 133 27.25 -13.19 1.63
N LEU A 134 27.64 -13.32 2.89
CA LEU A 134 27.21 -12.40 3.94
C LEU A 134 27.66 -10.96 3.69
N ALA A 135 28.85 -10.75 3.11
CA ALA A 135 29.31 -9.41 2.73
C ALA A 135 28.47 -8.81 1.60
N PHE A 136 28.04 -9.62 0.62
CA PHE A 136 27.11 -9.16 -0.41
C PHE A 136 25.72 -8.86 0.15
N LEU A 137 25.19 -9.68 1.06
CA LEU A 137 23.91 -9.42 1.71
C LEU A 137 23.97 -8.17 2.60
N ALA A 138 25.06 -8.00 3.35
CA ALA A 138 25.28 -6.83 4.18
C ALA A 138 25.41 -5.55 3.35
N ALA A 139 26.33 -5.53 2.38
CA ALA A 139 26.53 -4.35 1.53
C ALA A 139 25.30 -4.06 0.66
N GLY A 140 24.70 -5.09 0.05
CA GLY A 140 23.51 -4.97 -0.78
C GLY A 140 22.31 -4.46 0.01
N GLY A 141 22.00 -5.06 1.16
CA GLY A 141 20.87 -4.63 1.99
C GLY A 141 21.02 -3.21 2.54
N ILE A 142 22.23 -2.82 2.96
CA ILE A 142 22.50 -1.46 3.45
C ILE A 142 22.43 -0.43 2.31
N VAL A 143 22.97 -0.73 1.13
CA VAL A 143 22.91 0.18 -0.03
C VAL A 143 21.48 0.29 -0.57
N LEU A 144 20.80 -0.83 -0.78
CA LEU A 144 19.40 -0.85 -1.22
C LEU A 144 18.52 -0.10 -0.24
N GLY A 145 18.62 -0.39 1.06
CA GLY A 145 17.85 0.31 2.08
C GLY A 145 18.15 1.80 2.20
N GLY A 146 19.36 2.25 1.86
CA GLY A 146 19.69 3.68 1.77
C GLY A 146 19.16 4.35 0.51
N LEU A 147 19.17 3.65 -0.63
CA LEU A 147 18.67 4.16 -1.91
C LEU A 147 17.14 4.24 -1.95
N THR A 148 16.46 3.27 -1.36
CA THR A 148 14.99 3.22 -1.31
C THR A 148 14.42 3.87 -0.05
N GLY A 149 15.28 4.48 0.77
CA GLY A 149 14.96 4.90 2.13
C GLY A 149 14.65 6.38 2.30
N GLY A 150 14.94 7.22 1.30
CA GLY A 150 14.49 8.60 1.32
C GLY A 150 13.31 8.77 0.38
N SER A 151 12.18 9.21 0.91
CA SER A 151 11.14 9.87 0.14
C SER A 151 11.35 11.37 0.26
N SER A 152 11.33 12.05 -0.87
CA SER A 152 11.18 13.50 -0.93
C SER A 152 10.10 13.74 -1.94
N ILE A 153 9.00 14.33 -1.50
CA ILE A 153 7.97 14.80 -2.42
C ILE A 153 8.51 16.06 -3.08
N GLY A 154 8.45 16.12 -4.40
CA GLY A 154 8.95 17.27 -5.16
C GLY A 154 8.10 18.51 -4.90
N GLU A 155 8.69 19.71 -5.01
CA GLU A 155 7.94 20.98 -4.91
C GLU A 155 6.77 21.04 -5.91
N GLU A 156 6.93 20.44 -7.09
CA GLU A 156 5.88 20.33 -8.12
C GLU A 156 4.70 19.47 -7.64
N THR A 157 4.98 18.28 -7.07
CA THR A 157 3.95 17.40 -6.50
C THR A 157 3.25 18.03 -5.31
N LEU A 158 3.98 18.75 -4.43
CA LEU A 158 3.35 19.48 -3.32
C LEU A 158 2.41 20.58 -3.82
N ALA A 159 2.80 21.31 -4.87
CA ALA A 159 1.94 22.32 -5.50
C ALA A 159 0.72 21.68 -6.18
N GLU A 160 0.90 20.50 -6.80
CA GLU A 160 -0.18 19.73 -7.40
C GLU A 160 -1.20 19.27 -6.35
N VAL A 161 -0.74 18.66 -5.25
CA VAL A 161 -1.57 18.28 -4.09
C VAL A 161 -2.34 19.49 -3.55
N ASP A 162 -1.67 20.62 -3.33
CA ASP A 162 -2.34 21.85 -2.84
C ASP A 162 -3.42 22.35 -3.82
N SER A 163 -3.15 22.30 -5.13
CA SER A 163 -4.08 22.76 -6.16
C SER A 163 -5.29 21.84 -6.32
N LEU A 164 -5.09 20.52 -6.30
CA LEU A 164 -6.18 19.55 -6.43
C LEU A 164 -7.07 19.55 -5.19
N ASP A 165 -6.49 19.62 -3.99
CA ASP A 165 -7.28 19.71 -2.75
C ASP A 165 -8.16 20.98 -2.72
N GLN A 166 -7.59 22.13 -3.11
CA GLN A 166 -8.37 23.35 -3.24
C GLN A 166 -9.48 23.21 -4.31
N ALA A 167 -9.16 22.65 -5.48
CA ALA A 167 -10.14 22.42 -6.53
C ALA A 167 -11.29 21.51 -6.06
N ARG A 168 -10.98 20.47 -5.28
CA ARG A 168 -11.96 19.57 -4.67
C ARG A 168 -12.91 20.32 -3.75
N VAL A 169 -12.41 21.18 -2.85
CA VAL A 169 -13.26 22.02 -1.99
C VAL A 169 -14.22 22.91 -2.82
N HIS A 170 -13.74 23.48 -3.93
CA HIS A 170 -14.59 24.25 -4.83
C HIS A 170 -15.65 23.39 -5.55
N TYR A 171 -15.32 22.17 -5.95
CA TYR A 171 -16.30 21.23 -6.51
C TYR A 171 -17.35 20.79 -5.49
N LEU A 172 -16.96 20.49 -4.25
CA LEU A 172 -17.88 20.17 -3.15
C LEU A 172 -18.82 21.35 -2.85
N ARG A 173 -18.30 22.58 -2.85
CA ARG A 173 -19.13 23.79 -2.74
C ARG A 173 -20.11 23.92 -3.90
N ALA A 174 -19.68 23.62 -5.13
CA ALA A 174 -20.56 23.63 -6.29
C ALA A 174 -21.69 22.59 -6.18
N ALA A 175 -21.42 21.40 -5.63
CA ALA A 175 -22.44 20.38 -5.36
C ALA A 175 -23.53 20.90 -4.41
N LEU A 176 -23.14 21.55 -3.31
CA LEU A 176 -24.09 22.17 -2.38
C LEU A 176 -24.90 23.30 -3.03
N GLU A 177 -24.29 24.14 -3.87
CA GLU A 177 -25.03 25.18 -4.61
C GLU A 177 -26.05 24.57 -5.59
N ILE A 178 -25.71 23.45 -6.21
CA ILE A 178 -26.60 22.67 -7.08
C ILE A 178 -27.77 22.09 -6.26
N ASP A 179 -27.50 21.54 -5.08
CA ASP A 179 -28.50 21.01 -4.15
C ASP A 179 -29.43 22.13 -3.62
N GLU A 180 -28.89 23.31 -3.28
CA GLU A 180 -29.66 24.50 -2.89
C GLU A 180 -30.63 24.93 -3.99
N ALA A 181 -30.15 24.98 -5.24
CA ALA A 181 -30.98 25.34 -6.37
C ALA A 181 -32.12 24.33 -6.61
N MET A 182 -31.88 23.03 -6.39
CA MET A 182 -32.93 22.02 -6.46
C MET A 182 -33.95 22.16 -5.33
N ALA A 183 -33.49 22.38 -4.08
CA ALA A 183 -34.38 22.61 -2.94
C ALA A 183 -35.30 23.81 -3.15
N ALA A 184 -34.74 24.95 -3.60
CA ALA A 184 -35.52 26.13 -3.96
C ALA A 184 -36.55 25.82 -5.05
N ARG A 185 -36.15 25.11 -6.12
CA ARG A 185 -37.05 24.72 -7.21
C ARG A 185 -38.20 23.84 -6.74
N MET A 186 -37.92 22.82 -5.91
CA MET A 186 -38.92 21.87 -5.43
C MET A 186 -39.91 22.53 -4.45
N ALA A 187 -39.45 23.51 -3.66
CA ALA A 187 -40.31 24.35 -2.83
C ALA A 187 -41.11 25.40 -3.61
N GLY A 188 -40.90 25.53 -4.93
CA GLY A 188 -41.56 26.54 -5.76
C GLY A 188 -41.03 27.96 -5.58
N GLU A 189 -39.84 28.10 -4.97
CA GLU A 189 -39.15 29.38 -4.89
C GLU A 189 -38.54 29.77 -6.25
N PRO A 190 -38.52 31.06 -6.61
CA PRO A 190 -37.90 31.50 -7.85
C PRO A 190 -36.39 31.27 -7.79
N GLY A 191 -35.86 30.50 -8.74
CA GLY A 191 -34.42 30.33 -8.89
C GLY A 191 -33.70 31.67 -9.13
N ALA A 192 -32.40 31.71 -8.83
CA ALA A 192 -31.57 32.88 -9.12
C ALA A 192 -31.56 33.14 -10.64
N ALA A 193 -32.21 34.23 -11.05
CA ALA A 193 -32.46 34.49 -12.46
C ALA A 193 -31.15 34.69 -13.25
N GLY A 194 -30.91 33.79 -14.21
CA GLY A 194 -29.82 33.91 -15.19
C GLY A 194 -28.44 33.46 -14.71
N SER A 195 -28.35 32.73 -13.59
CA SER A 195 -27.10 32.11 -13.12
C SER A 195 -27.21 30.59 -13.08
N VAL A 196 -26.20 29.90 -13.62
CA VAL A 196 -26.05 28.45 -13.48
C VAL A 196 -25.53 28.15 -12.07
N PRO A 197 -26.22 27.33 -11.26
CA PRO A 197 -25.77 26.96 -9.90
C PRO A 197 -24.37 26.33 -9.94
N GLY A 198 -23.51 26.64 -8.97
CA GLY A 198 -22.15 26.08 -8.89
C GLY A 198 -21.16 26.66 -9.89
N SER A 199 -21.56 27.55 -10.80
CA SER A 199 -20.70 27.96 -11.93
C SER A 199 -19.43 28.71 -11.53
N SER A 200 -19.51 29.65 -10.58
CA SER A 200 -18.31 30.33 -10.08
C SER A 200 -17.36 29.36 -9.38
N SER A 201 -17.92 28.45 -8.58
CA SER A 201 -17.15 27.45 -7.84
C SER A 201 -16.46 26.46 -8.80
N ILE A 202 -17.13 26.02 -9.86
CA ILE A 202 -16.52 25.18 -10.92
C ILE A 202 -15.45 25.95 -11.70
N GLU A 203 -15.67 27.23 -12.03
CA GLU A 203 -14.64 28.05 -12.70
C GLU A 203 -13.38 28.21 -11.85
N GLU A 204 -13.53 28.40 -10.53
CA GLU A 204 -12.43 28.46 -9.57
C GLU A 204 -11.71 27.10 -9.47
N ALA A 205 -12.45 25.99 -9.42
CA ALA A 205 -11.87 24.65 -9.42
C ALA A 205 -11.06 24.36 -10.70
N LEU A 206 -11.58 24.73 -11.88
CA LEU A 206 -10.92 24.54 -13.17
C LEU A 206 -9.68 25.41 -13.35
N ALA A 207 -9.63 26.58 -12.70
CA ALA A 207 -8.44 27.42 -12.67
C ALA A 207 -7.27 26.77 -11.91
N LEU A 208 -7.58 25.89 -10.96
CA LEU A 208 -6.63 25.13 -10.14
C LEU A 208 -6.28 23.77 -10.77
N ALA A 209 -7.31 23.05 -11.26
CA ALA A 209 -7.21 21.67 -11.73
C ALA A 209 -7.75 21.54 -13.16
N SER A 210 -7.05 22.11 -14.14
CA SER A 210 -7.52 22.13 -15.54
C SER A 210 -7.73 20.76 -16.19
N GLU A 211 -7.14 19.70 -15.63
CA GLU A 211 -7.32 18.33 -16.11
C GLU A 211 -8.74 17.79 -15.85
N SER A 212 -9.46 18.39 -14.89
CA SER A 212 -10.86 18.07 -14.56
C SER A 212 -11.90 18.73 -15.49
N ASP A 213 -11.47 19.43 -16.55
CA ASP A 213 -12.34 20.18 -17.50
C ASP A 213 -13.51 19.36 -18.06
N TYR A 214 -13.28 18.08 -18.35
CA TYR A 214 -14.33 17.18 -18.82
C TYR A 214 -15.49 17.07 -17.81
N TYR A 215 -15.15 16.90 -16.53
CA TYR A 215 -16.14 16.78 -15.47
C TYR A 215 -16.78 18.13 -15.17
N GLY A 216 -16.00 19.19 -15.02
CA GLY A 216 -16.51 20.55 -14.78
C GLY A 216 -17.49 21.01 -15.87
N SER A 217 -17.13 20.86 -17.15
CA SER A 217 -17.99 21.22 -18.28
C SER A 217 -19.30 20.41 -18.30
N ARG A 218 -19.23 19.11 -18.01
CA ARG A 218 -20.40 18.24 -17.99
C ARG A 218 -21.34 18.59 -16.83
N THR A 219 -20.78 18.85 -15.65
CA THR A 219 -21.54 19.30 -14.47
C THR A 219 -22.25 20.61 -14.75
N LEU A 220 -21.60 21.59 -15.40
CA LEU A 220 -22.23 22.85 -15.79
C LEU A 220 -23.39 22.66 -16.77
N GLU A 221 -23.22 21.81 -17.80
CA GLU A 221 -24.28 21.51 -18.77
C GLU A 221 -25.52 20.90 -18.06
N GLN A 222 -25.29 19.98 -17.11
CA GLN A 222 -26.35 19.35 -16.35
C GLN A 222 -27.02 20.33 -15.36
N ALA A 223 -26.23 21.16 -14.68
CA ALA A 223 -26.70 22.20 -13.77
C ALA A 223 -27.54 23.28 -14.49
N GLU A 224 -27.14 23.68 -15.70
CA GLU A 224 -27.93 24.57 -16.56
C GLU A 224 -29.26 23.91 -16.95
N GLY A 225 -29.20 22.65 -17.38
CA GLY A 225 -30.37 21.90 -17.78
C GLY A 225 -31.38 21.69 -16.65
N MET A 226 -30.95 21.41 -15.42
CA MET A 226 -31.88 21.12 -14.30
C MET A 226 -32.75 22.33 -13.92
N VAL A 227 -32.24 23.56 -14.07
CA VAL A 227 -32.98 24.78 -13.72
C VAL A 227 -33.89 25.27 -14.84
N ASP A 228 -33.78 24.72 -16.06
CA ASP A 228 -34.66 25.08 -17.18
C ASP A 228 -36.14 24.82 -16.82
N GLU A 229 -36.96 25.86 -16.94
CA GLU A 229 -38.41 25.79 -16.69
C GLU A 229 -39.14 24.97 -17.76
N SER A 230 -38.53 24.78 -18.93
CA SER A 230 -39.12 24.03 -20.05
C SER A 230 -39.11 22.51 -19.84
N ILE A 231 -38.29 22.01 -18.91
CA ILE A 231 -38.17 20.58 -18.61
C ILE A 231 -39.04 20.17 -17.41
N GLY A 232 -39.62 18.97 -17.48
CA GLY A 232 -40.42 18.43 -16.39
C GLY A 232 -39.59 18.02 -15.17
N THR A 233 -40.24 17.97 -13.99
CA THR A 233 -39.62 17.67 -12.68
C THR A 233 -38.75 16.42 -12.68
N VAL A 234 -39.21 15.32 -13.30
CA VAL A 234 -38.44 14.06 -13.34
C VAL A 234 -37.09 14.26 -14.05
N ARG A 235 -37.07 14.97 -15.18
CA ARG A 235 -35.83 15.22 -15.92
C ARG A 235 -34.91 16.17 -15.13
N SER A 236 -35.50 17.16 -14.47
CA SER A 236 -34.79 18.10 -13.62
C SER A 236 -34.09 17.39 -12.44
N LEU A 237 -34.79 16.47 -11.76
CA LEU A 237 -34.21 15.62 -10.71
C LEU A 237 -33.11 14.69 -11.23
N THR A 238 -33.26 14.12 -12.43
CA THR A 238 -32.18 13.30 -13.04
C THR A 238 -30.94 14.14 -13.33
N LEU A 239 -31.10 15.34 -13.89
CA LEU A 239 -29.97 16.22 -14.19
C LEU A 239 -29.30 16.75 -12.93
N TRP A 240 -30.07 17.00 -11.87
CA TRP A 240 -29.55 17.35 -10.55
C TRP A 240 -28.73 16.24 -9.92
N GLU A 241 -29.24 15.01 -9.89
CA GLU A 241 -28.49 13.84 -9.38
C GLU A 241 -27.17 13.67 -10.15
N GLU A 242 -27.23 13.79 -11.49
CA GLU A 242 -26.03 13.72 -12.33
C GLU A 242 -25.06 14.89 -12.10
N ALA A 243 -25.54 16.12 -11.91
CA ALA A 243 -24.70 17.29 -11.70
C ALA A 243 -24.06 17.31 -10.31
N SER A 244 -24.83 17.05 -9.25
CA SER A 244 -24.33 17.02 -7.87
C SER A 244 -23.28 15.90 -7.71
N THR A 245 -23.59 14.68 -8.18
CA THR A 245 -22.61 13.58 -8.25
C THR A 245 -21.42 13.93 -9.17
N GLY A 246 -21.69 14.56 -10.31
CA GLY A 246 -20.63 14.97 -11.24
C GLY A 246 -19.63 15.94 -10.59
N ALA A 247 -20.10 16.84 -9.74
CA ALA A 247 -19.27 17.75 -8.97
C ALA A 247 -18.44 17.01 -7.91
N THR A 248 -19.05 16.16 -7.07
CA THR A 248 -18.32 15.45 -6.00
C THR A 248 -17.24 14.50 -6.53
N TYR A 249 -17.44 13.92 -7.72
CA TYR A 249 -16.48 13.03 -8.38
C TYR A 249 -15.51 13.72 -9.36
N ALA A 250 -15.60 15.04 -9.55
CA ALA A 250 -14.74 15.76 -10.51
C ALA A 250 -13.26 15.79 -10.08
N VAL A 251 -13.01 15.84 -8.77
CA VAL A 251 -11.72 15.59 -8.13
C VAL A 251 -12.00 14.72 -6.90
N ALA A 252 -11.65 13.45 -6.98
CA ALA A 252 -11.94 12.52 -5.89
C ALA A 252 -10.89 12.60 -4.78
N ALA A 253 -11.27 12.32 -3.52
CA ALA A 253 -10.35 12.30 -2.38
C ALA A 253 -9.11 11.44 -2.66
N TYR A 254 -9.31 10.26 -3.22
CA TYR A 254 -8.22 9.33 -3.53
C TYR A 254 -7.24 9.87 -4.60
N GLU A 255 -7.65 10.78 -5.47
CA GLU A 255 -6.72 11.39 -6.46
C GLU A 255 -5.72 12.32 -5.78
N VAL A 256 -6.13 13.02 -4.71
CA VAL A 256 -5.24 13.84 -3.88
C VAL A 256 -4.32 12.93 -3.07
N GLU A 257 -4.86 11.84 -2.52
CA GLU A 257 -4.10 10.89 -1.70
C GLU A 257 -3.05 10.11 -2.48
N ASP A 258 -3.42 9.63 -3.68
CA ASP A 258 -2.54 8.85 -4.56
C ASP A 258 -1.24 9.60 -4.89
N LEU A 259 -1.29 10.94 -4.95
CA LEU A 259 -0.12 11.78 -5.23
C LEU A 259 0.96 11.73 -4.14
N TYR A 260 0.59 11.40 -2.90
CA TYR A 260 1.54 11.36 -1.79
C TYR A 260 1.61 10.01 -1.08
N GLU A 261 0.65 9.10 -1.27
CA GLU A 261 0.60 7.82 -0.57
C GLU A 261 1.83 6.95 -0.90
N ASP A 262 2.25 6.92 -2.17
CA ASP A 262 3.44 6.17 -2.60
C ASP A 262 4.74 6.71 -1.97
N ASP A 263 4.78 8.00 -1.62
CA ASP A 263 5.93 8.66 -1.01
C ASP A 263 5.89 8.66 0.53
N LEU A 264 4.71 8.59 1.14
CA LEU A 264 4.53 8.47 2.59
C LEU A 264 4.65 7.04 3.07
N THR A 265 4.20 6.06 2.27
CA THR A 265 4.32 4.67 2.66
C THR A 265 5.78 4.26 2.61
N TRP A 266 6.31 3.88 3.78
CA TRP A 266 7.55 3.13 3.81
C TRP A 266 7.40 1.99 2.81
N SER A 267 8.29 1.87 1.84
CA SER A 267 8.53 0.53 1.32
C SER A 267 8.99 -0.25 2.55
N VAL A 268 8.12 -1.09 3.13
CA VAL A 268 8.48 -2.05 4.17
C VAL A 268 9.73 -2.81 3.73
N GLY A 269 9.92 -2.93 2.41
CA GLY A 269 11.16 -3.29 1.73
C GLY A 269 12.41 -2.57 2.25
N SER A 270 12.45 -1.25 2.38
CA SER A 270 13.62 -0.47 2.80
C SER A 270 14.10 -0.88 4.20
N ILE A 271 13.19 -0.97 5.18
CA ILE A 271 13.52 -1.43 6.55
C ILE A 271 13.93 -2.90 6.54
N VAL A 272 13.24 -3.75 5.76
CA VAL A 272 13.59 -5.16 5.62
C VAL A 272 15.00 -5.32 5.03
N TRP A 273 15.36 -4.55 4.01
CA TRP A 273 16.68 -4.56 3.40
C TRP A 273 17.78 -4.11 4.37
N VAL A 274 17.56 -3.03 5.12
CA VAL A 274 18.50 -2.59 6.17
C VAL A 274 18.63 -3.65 7.26
N SER A 275 17.53 -4.25 7.70
CA SER A 275 17.50 -5.30 8.74
C SER A 275 18.28 -6.54 8.31
N ILE A 276 18.05 -7.03 7.08
CA ILE A 276 18.79 -8.15 6.49
C ILE A 276 20.27 -7.80 6.39
N GLY A 277 20.59 -6.58 5.94
CA GLY A 277 21.95 -6.09 5.81
C GLY A 277 22.69 -6.08 7.14
N LEU A 278 22.04 -5.58 8.20
CA LEU A 278 22.58 -5.53 9.55
C LEU A 278 22.76 -6.91 10.19
N ALA A 279 21.80 -7.82 10.00
CA ALA A 279 21.93 -9.19 10.49
C ALA A 279 23.12 -9.91 9.84
N ALA A 280 23.29 -9.73 8.52
CA ALA A 280 24.43 -10.28 7.78
C ALA A 280 25.75 -9.64 8.24
N LEU A 281 25.76 -8.32 8.49
CA LEU A 281 26.91 -7.59 8.99
C LEU A 281 27.35 -8.06 10.38
N LEU A 282 26.40 -8.30 11.27
CA LEU A 282 26.66 -8.78 12.62
C LEU A 282 27.27 -10.20 12.59
N ALA A 283 26.77 -11.07 11.70
CA ALA A 283 27.38 -12.37 11.45
C ALA A 283 28.83 -12.26 10.93
N LEU A 284 29.13 -11.30 10.05
CA LEU A 284 30.50 -11.03 9.59
C LEU A 284 31.42 -10.56 10.70
N ILE A 285 30.94 -9.68 11.59
CA ILE A 285 31.72 -9.21 12.74
C ILE A 285 32.09 -10.39 13.65
N VAL A 286 31.14 -11.26 13.97
CA VAL A 286 31.38 -12.46 14.78
C VAL A 286 32.44 -13.35 14.12
N MET A 287 32.31 -13.61 12.82
CA MET A 287 33.31 -14.40 12.09
C MET A 287 34.69 -13.71 12.05
N ALA A 288 34.75 -12.38 11.94
CA ALA A 288 35.99 -11.62 11.95
C ALA A 288 36.71 -11.72 13.31
N VAL A 289 35.95 -11.66 14.42
CA VAL A 289 36.47 -11.86 15.78
C VAL A 289 37.00 -13.28 15.95
N LEU A 290 36.25 -14.30 15.52
CA LEU A 290 36.68 -15.70 15.57
C LEU A 290 37.94 -15.95 14.73
N ALA A 291 38.05 -15.29 13.58
CA ALA A 291 39.24 -15.32 12.71
C ALA A 291 40.39 -14.42 13.20
N ARG A 292 40.19 -13.65 14.28
CA ARG A 292 41.15 -12.67 14.84
C ARG A 292 41.60 -11.60 13.84
N SER A 293 40.72 -11.21 12.92
CA SER A 293 40.98 -10.18 11.91
C SER A 293 40.61 -8.79 12.45
N TRP A 294 41.39 -8.27 13.40
CA TRP A 294 41.07 -7.03 14.12
C TRP A 294 40.88 -5.80 13.23
N VAL A 295 41.60 -5.69 12.12
CA VAL A 295 41.43 -4.61 11.13
C VAL A 295 40.06 -4.69 10.45
N SER A 296 39.60 -5.91 10.11
CA SER A 296 38.25 -6.12 9.56
C SER A 296 37.17 -5.82 10.58
N VAL A 297 37.38 -6.17 11.85
CA VAL A 297 36.42 -5.87 12.93
C VAL A 297 36.19 -4.36 13.03
N ALA A 298 37.26 -3.54 13.03
CA ALA A 298 37.13 -2.09 13.09
C ALA A 298 36.30 -1.52 11.93
N LEU A 299 36.55 -1.97 10.70
CA LEU A 299 35.82 -1.50 9.51
C LEU A 299 34.36 -1.96 9.49
N LEU A 300 34.09 -3.21 9.88
CA LEU A 300 32.73 -3.73 9.96
C LEU A 300 31.92 -3.06 11.06
N VAL A 301 32.54 -2.72 12.20
CA VAL A 301 31.89 -1.96 13.28
C VAL A 301 31.59 -0.52 12.84
N LEU A 302 32.48 0.14 12.10
CA LEU A 302 32.19 1.46 11.52
C LEU A 302 31.06 1.37 10.50
N GLY A 303 31.06 0.35 9.63
CA GLY A 303 29.96 0.09 8.70
C GLY A 303 28.64 -0.17 9.42
N ALA A 304 28.67 -0.86 10.57
CA ALA A 304 27.49 -1.09 11.40
C ALA A 304 27.00 0.22 12.03
N GLY A 305 27.90 1.10 12.47
CA GLY A 305 27.54 2.43 12.96
C GLY A 305 26.79 3.25 11.90
N LEU A 306 27.26 3.26 10.65
CA LEU A 306 26.56 3.92 9.55
C LEU A 306 25.22 3.26 9.23
N ALA A 307 25.16 1.93 9.18
CA ALA A 307 23.92 1.19 8.96
C ALA A 307 22.88 1.42 10.07
N ILE A 308 23.31 1.52 11.32
CA ILE A 308 22.42 1.84 12.45
C ILE A 308 21.93 3.28 12.36
N SER A 309 22.77 4.21 11.91
CA SER A 309 22.37 5.61 11.72
C SER A 309 21.35 5.81 10.60
N LEU A 310 21.15 4.83 9.70
CA LEU A 310 20.03 4.85 8.78
C LEU A 310 18.68 4.72 9.50
N TYR A 311 18.54 3.90 10.55
CA TYR A 311 17.24 3.73 11.22
C TYR A 311 16.56 5.02 11.68
N PRO A 312 17.21 5.95 12.40
CA PRO A 312 16.55 7.20 12.80
C PRO A 312 16.28 8.15 11.63
N VAL A 313 16.92 7.96 10.46
CA VAL A 313 16.62 8.71 9.24
C VAL A 313 15.41 8.07 8.52
N LEU A 314 15.34 6.74 8.51
CA LEU A 314 14.29 5.95 7.85
C LEU A 314 13.00 5.82 8.68
N ALA A 315 13.11 5.86 10.00
CA ALA A 315 12.02 5.73 10.97
C ALA A 315 11.94 6.97 11.89
N GLY A 316 12.46 8.10 11.41
CA GLY A 316 12.57 9.34 12.16
C GLY A 316 11.23 10.05 12.39
N GLY A 317 11.27 11.05 13.28
CA GLY A 317 10.14 11.90 13.62
C GLY A 317 9.45 12.57 12.41
N PRO A 318 10.17 13.14 11.42
CA PRO A 318 9.56 13.87 10.32
C PRO A 318 8.57 13.04 9.50
N THR A 319 8.91 11.81 9.12
CA THR A 319 8.01 10.92 8.38
C THR A 319 6.78 10.55 9.18
N ARG A 320 6.93 10.30 10.49
CA ARG A 320 5.78 10.04 11.36
C ARG A 320 4.86 11.25 11.46
N THR A 321 5.44 12.45 11.57
CA THR A 321 4.69 13.71 11.57
C THR A 321 3.98 13.93 10.24
N ALA A 322 4.60 13.60 9.10
CA ALA A 322 3.97 13.69 7.79
C ALA A 322 2.80 12.69 7.63
N ILE A 323 2.95 11.45 8.11
CA ILE A 323 1.87 10.46 8.13
C ILE A 323 0.72 10.94 9.01
N GLU A 324 1.00 11.39 10.24
CA GLU A 324 -0.01 11.89 11.17
C GLU A 324 -0.72 13.14 10.61
N ALA A 325 0.01 14.04 9.95
CA ALA A 325 -0.58 15.21 9.30
C ALA A 325 -1.45 14.84 8.09
N ALA A 326 -1.04 13.85 7.29
CA ALA A 326 -1.84 13.32 6.18
C ALA A 326 -3.09 12.56 6.66
N GLU A 327 -3.00 11.82 7.76
CA GLU A 327 -4.16 11.18 8.40
C GLU A 327 -5.15 12.23 8.95
N ASN A 328 -4.65 13.31 9.55
CA ASN A 328 -5.50 14.42 10.01
C ASN A 328 -6.14 15.17 8.85
N HIS A 329 -5.43 15.35 7.74
CA HIS A 329 -5.97 15.94 6.51
C HIS A 329 -7.06 15.06 5.90
N ARG A 330 -6.82 13.76 5.72
CA ARG A 330 -7.84 12.79 5.28
C ARG A 330 -9.08 12.83 6.18
N ALA A 331 -8.89 12.78 7.49
CA ALA A 331 -10.02 12.84 8.43
C ALA A 331 -10.81 14.16 8.33
N ALA A 332 -10.15 15.27 7.98
CA ALA A 332 -10.83 16.54 7.75
C ALA A 332 -11.54 16.59 6.38
N ASP A 333 -10.97 15.97 5.34
CA ASP A 333 -11.58 15.85 4.01
C ASP A 333 -12.82 14.95 4.09
N ASP A 334 -12.72 13.80 4.76
CA ASP A 334 -13.83 12.87 5.00
C ASP A 334 -15.03 13.59 5.61
N VAL A 335 -14.82 14.49 6.58
CA VAL A 335 -15.93 15.23 7.21
C VAL A 335 -16.63 16.17 6.23
N VAL A 336 -15.90 16.93 5.40
CA VAL A 336 -16.54 17.84 4.43
C VAL A 336 -17.20 17.07 3.28
N ASP A 337 -16.61 15.97 2.83
CA ASP A 337 -17.20 15.07 1.83
C ASP A 337 -18.48 14.43 2.36
N ASP A 338 -18.44 13.87 3.57
CA ASP A 338 -19.57 13.21 4.21
C ASP A 338 -20.73 14.19 4.48
N ILE A 339 -20.46 15.47 4.80
CA ILE A 339 -21.52 16.50 4.91
C ILE A 339 -22.24 16.68 3.57
N VAL A 340 -21.49 16.84 2.48
CA VAL A 340 -22.06 17.10 1.14
C VAL A 340 -22.85 15.88 0.66
N ASP A 341 -22.26 14.69 0.79
CA ASP A 341 -22.90 13.42 0.44
C ASP A 341 -24.17 13.19 1.28
N GLN A 342 -24.13 13.43 2.59
CA GLN A 342 -25.27 13.25 3.47
C GLN A 342 -26.41 14.23 3.14
N VAL A 343 -26.10 15.50 2.83
CA VAL A 343 -27.10 16.49 2.37
C VAL A 343 -27.76 16.00 1.08
N HIS A 344 -26.95 15.58 0.11
CA HIS A 344 -27.46 15.07 -1.16
C HIS A 344 -28.36 13.84 -0.96
N ASP A 345 -27.90 12.87 -0.17
CA ASP A 345 -28.65 11.66 0.14
C ASP A 345 -29.99 11.96 0.83
N ASP A 346 -29.99 12.82 1.85
CA ASP A 346 -31.21 13.24 2.55
C ASP A 346 -32.21 13.90 1.56
N LEU A 347 -31.73 14.74 0.63
CA LEU A 347 -32.57 15.29 -0.44
C LEU A 347 -33.13 14.21 -1.38
N THR A 348 -32.36 13.18 -1.74
CA THR A 348 -32.90 12.08 -2.56
C THR A 348 -34.04 11.34 -1.84
N VAL A 349 -34.02 11.31 -0.50
CA VAL A 349 -35.12 10.75 0.31
C VAL A 349 -36.33 11.66 0.27
N VAL A 350 -36.13 12.97 0.48
CA VAL A 350 -37.22 13.98 0.40
C VAL A 350 -37.93 13.92 -0.95
N TYR A 351 -37.19 13.81 -2.05
CA TYR A 351 -37.75 13.78 -3.41
C TYR A 351 -38.20 12.39 -3.87
N GLY A 352 -38.02 11.36 -3.04
CA GLY A 352 -38.41 9.98 -3.37
C GLY A 352 -37.59 9.36 -4.51
N THR A 353 -36.38 9.87 -4.78
CA THR A 353 -35.46 9.35 -5.79
C THR A 353 -34.44 8.37 -5.21
N SER A 354 -34.30 8.32 -3.88
CA SER A 354 -33.38 7.44 -3.18
C SER A 354 -33.55 5.96 -3.57
N ARG A 355 -32.43 5.31 -3.90
CA ARG A 355 -32.38 3.87 -4.22
C ARG A 355 -31.97 3.02 -3.01
N SER A 356 -31.54 3.66 -1.92
CA SER A 356 -31.08 2.98 -0.72
C SER A 356 -32.21 2.22 -0.03
N SER A 357 -31.87 1.11 0.61
CA SER A 357 -32.83 0.40 1.48
C SER A 357 -32.91 1.03 2.87
N LEU A 358 -31.91 1.82 3.27
CA LEU A 358 -31.86 2.49 4.56
C LEU A 358 -32.82 3.68 4.64
N SER A 359 -32.98 4.42 3.54
CA SER A 359 -33.94 5.54 3.43
C SER A 359 -35.41 5.11 3.58
N ARG A 360 -35.69 3.80 3.56
CA ARG A 360 -37.03 3.24 3.79
C ARG A 360 -37.28 2.86 5.24
N ARG A 361 -36.29 3.01 6.12
CA ARG A 361 -36.46 2.69 7.53
C ARG A 361 -37.24 3.80 8.22
N ALA A 362 -38.09 3.42 9.17
CA ALA A 362 -38.89 4.36 9.93
C ALA A 362 -38.04 5.29 10.81
N ASP A 363 -36.83 4.87 11.15
CA ASP A 363 -35.86 5.60 11.99
C ASP A 363 -34.82 6.35 11.16
N TYR A 364 -35.01 6.52 9.84
CA TYR A 364 -34.00 7.16 8.97
C TYR A 364 -33.62 8.57 9.44
N TRP A 365 -34.61 9.39 9.79
CA TRP A 365 -34.40 10.78 10.25
C TRP A 365 -33.88 10.86 11.70
N ASP A 366 -34.16 9.83 12.50
CA ASP A 366 -33.88 9.79 13.95
C ASP A 366 -32.54 9.10 14.31
N THR A 367 -31.97 8.31 13.40
CA THR A 367 -30.72 7.57 13.63
C THR A 367 -29.48 8.34 13.16
N GLU A 368 -28.32 7.92 13.69
CA GLU A 368 -26.98 8.37 13.28
C GLU A 368 -26.89 8.44 11.74
N ALA A 369 -26.22 9.48 11.23
CA ALA A 369 -26.02 9.69 9.80
C ALA A 369 -25.48 8.42 9.11
N TYR A 370 -25.65 8.35 7.78
CA TYR A 370 -25.13 7.23 7.01
C TYR A 370 -23.60 7.07 7.18
N TYR A 371 -22.92 8.19 7.47
CA TYR A 371 -21.48 8.31 7.63
C TYR A 371 -21.07 8.48 9.10
N TYR A 372 -20.14 7.64 9.54
CA TYR A 372 -19.67 7.57 10.94
C TYR A 372 -18.79 8.77 11.36
N SER A 373 -18.32 9.59 10.43
CA SER A 373 -17.52 10.79 10.72
C SER A 373 -18.37 11.95 11.27
N LEU A 374 -19.68 11.92 11.03
CA LEU A 374 -20.61 12.98 11.39
C LEU A 374 -21.16 12.76 12.80
N GLU A 375 -20.34 13.08 13.80
CA GLU A 375 -20.74 13.07 15.20
C GLU A 375 -21.17 14.48 15.66
N PRO A 376 -22.45 14.72 16.02
CA PRO A 376 -22.89 16.04 16.45
C PRO A 376 -22.35 16.45 17.83
N GLU A 377 -21.81 15.52 18.62
CA GLU A 377 -21.39 15.79 19.99
C GLU A 377 -20.20 16.75 20.04
N GLY A 378 -20.47 18.02 20.40
CA GLY A 378 -19.44 19.05 20.52
C GLY A 378 -19.30 19.95 19.30
N ASP A 379 -20.04 19.69 18.21
CA ASP A 379 -20.08 20.53 17.02
C ASP A 379 -21.46 21.22 16.88
N PRO A 380 -21.54 22.56 17.03
CA PRO A 380 -22.81 23.28 16.96
C PRO A 380 -23.40 23.34 15.53
N HIS A 381 -22.58 23.26 14.49
CA HIS A 381 -23.05 23.31 13.10
C HIS A 381 -23.61 21.96 12.66
N LEU A 382 -22.95 20.85 13.02
CA LEU A 382 -23.51 19.52 12.84
C LEU A 382 -24.78 19.35 13.67
N THR A 383 -24.81 19.84 14.92
CA THR A 383 -26.05 19.84 15.73
C THR A 383 -27.20 20.54 15.00
N ALA A 384 -26.97 21.73 14.43
CA ALA A 384 -27.98 22.46 13.66
C ALA A 384 -28.40 21.70 12.39
N TYR A 385 -27.47 21.02 11.72
CA TYR A 385 -27.78 20.14 10.59
C TYR A 385 -28.71 18.99 10.98
N PHE A 386 -28.40 18.28 12.06
CA PHE A 386 -29.24 17.17 12.54
C PHE A 386 -30.61 17.64 13.05
N GLU A 387 -30.70 18.83 13.66
CA GLU A 387 -32.00 19.44 14.01
C GLU A 387 -32.83 19.75 12.75
N ALA A 388 -32.21 20.26 11.67
CA ALA A 388 -32.90 20.48 10.40
C ALA A 388 -33.35 19.16 9.75
N ARG A 389 -32.56 18.10 9.90
CA ARG A 389 -32.86 16.74 9.45
C ARG A 389 -34.05 16.13 10.19
N GLU A 390 -34.12 16.30 11.50
CA GLU A 390 -35.29 15.91 12.31
C GLU A 390 -36.55 16.66 11.87
N ALA A 391 -36.44 17.97 11.62
CA ALA A 391 -37.56 18.79 11.15
C ALA A 391 -38.13 18.34 9.79
N VAL A 392 -37.28 17.84 8.87
CA VAL A 392 -37.73 17.21 7.62
C VAL A 392 -38.49 15.90 7.89
N GLY A 393 -38.06 15.11 8.87
CA GLY A 393 -38.73 13.88 9.27
C GLY A 393 -40.10 14.10 9.94
N GLU A 394 -40.27 15.23 10.63
CA GLU A 394 -41.51 15.62 11.30
C GLU A 394 -42.55 16.29 10.38
N ALA A 395 -42.14 16.80 9.22
CA ALA A 395 -43.00 17.55 8.32
C ALA A 395 -44.15 16.70 7.72
N GLU A 396 -45.35 17.27 7.64
CA GLU A 396 -46.56 16.57 7.21
C GLU A 396 -46.92 16.87 5.75
N GLY A 397 -46.36 16.06 4.84
CA GLY A 397 -46.72 16.07 3.42
C GLY A 397 -45.70 16.78 2.52
N GLU A 398 -45.91 16.71 1.20
CA GLU A 398 -44.90 17.11 0.21
C GLU A 398 -44.50 18.60 0.30
N GLU A 399 -45.46 19.50 0.50
CA GLU A 399 -45.20 20.95 0.54
C GLU A 399 -44.37 21.35 1.78
N GLU A 400 -44.69 20.80 2.96
CA GLU A 400 -43.93 21.05 4.18
C GLU A 400 -42.54 20.40 4.12
N ASN A 401 -42.43 19.20 3.55
CA ASN A 401 -41.14 18.53 3.35
C ASN A 401 -40.21 19.34 2.43
N TYR A 402 -40.74 19.88 1.33
CA TYR A 402 -39.93 20.68 0.39
C TYR A 402 -39.52 22.03 1.01
N ALA A 403 -40.37 22.64 1.83
CA ALA A 403 -39.99 23.85 2.58
C ALA A 403 -38.91 23.54 3.63
N ALA A 404 -39.02 22.43 4.35
CA ALA A 404 -38.02 22.00 5.34
C ALA A 404 -36.68 21.65 4.69
N ALA A 405 -36.69 21.09 3.46
CA ALA A 405 -35.48 20.77 2.70
C ALA A 405 -34.59 22.00 2.43
N ILE A 406 -35.16 23.20 2.26
CA ILE A 406 -34.36 24.43 2.15
C ILE A 406 -33.54 24.66 3.42
N GLY A 407 -34.16 24.47 4.60
CA GLY A 407 -33.49 24.61 5.89
C GLY A 407 -32.40 23.55 6.09
N LEU A 408 -32.65 22.31 5.65
CA LEU A 408 -31.68 21.22 5.67
C LEU A 408 -30.42 21.56 4.88
N VAL A 409 -30.56 21.97 3.62
CA VAL A 409 -29.41 22.30 2.76
C VAL A 409 -28.67 23.53 3.29
N ALA A 410 -29.40 24.55 3.77
CA ALA A 410 -28.77 25.73 4.36
C ALA A 410 -27.93 25.38 5.60
N ALA A 411 -28.44 24.52 6.49
CA ALA A 411 -27.69 24.03 7.65
C ALA A 411 -26.49 23.16 7.23
N GLY A 412 -26.66 22.32 6.20
CA GLY A 412 -25.59 21.51 5.61
C GLY A 412 -24.45 22.37 5.05
N ARG A 413 -24.77 23.44 4.32
CA ARG A 413 -23.78 24.41 3.85
C ARG A 413 -23.07 25.12 5.00
N GLU A 414 -23.81 25.54 6.04
CA GLU A 414 -23.20 26.16 7.21
C GLU A 414 -22.23 25.20 7.92
N ALA A 415 -22.58 23.92 8.03
CA ALA A 415 -21.69 22.88 8.55
C ALA A 415 -20.46 22.67 7.66
N PHE A 416 -20.63 22.58 6.34
CA PHE A 416 -19.54 22.47 5.39
C PHE A 416 -18.55 23.64 5.54
N GLU A 417 -19.02 24.89 5.46
CA GLU A 417 -18.16 26.08 5.54
C GLU A 417 -17.46 26.20 6.90
N ALA A 418 -18.08 25.74 7.98
CA ALA A 418 -17.43 25.69 9.30
C ALA A 418 -16.21 24.75 9.32
N HIS A 419 -16.27 23.66 8.55
CA HIS A 419 -15.23 22.63 8.49
C HIS A 419 -14.14 22.90 7.44
N VAL A 420 -14.43 23.67 6.39
CA VAL A 420 -13.45 24.05 5.34
C VAL A 420 -12.18 24.65 5.95
N SER A 421 -12.30 25.55 6.92
CA SER A 421 -11.11 26.16 7.55
C SER A 421 -10.22 25.16 8.30
N GLY A 422 -10.82 24.10 8.86
CA GLY A 422 -10.10 23.00 9.50
C GLY A 422 -9.36 22.14 8.48
N LEU A 423 -10.01 21.83 7.35
CA LEU A 423 -9.39 21.14 6.22
C LEU A 423 -8.21 21.95 5.65
N GLU A 424 -8.37 23.25 5.42
CA GLU A 424 -7.28 24.12 4.94
C GLU A 424 -6.09 24.15 5.91
N GLN A 425 -6.36 24.17 7.22
CA GLN A 425 -5.32 24.08 8.23
C GLN A 425 -4.59 22.72 8.15
N ALA A 426 -5.36 21.62 8.10
CA ALA A 426 -4.81 20.27 8.02
C ALA A 426 -3.98 20.07 6.75
N ARG A 427 -4.46 20.57 5.59
CA ARG A 427 -3.68 20.64 4.35
C ARG A 427 -2.37 21.38 4.53
N GLY A 428 -2.41 22.58 5.11
CA GLY A 428 -1.21 23.38 5.35
C GLY A 428 -0.21 22.69 6.30
N GLU A 429 -0.68 21.94 7.30
CA GLU A 429 0.17 21.13 8.18
C GLU A 429 0.76 19.91 7.45
N MET A 430 -0.06 19.22 6.65
CA MET A 430 0.37 18.11 5.80
C MET A 430 1.46 18.54 4.84
N LEU A 431 1.24 19.59 4.04
CA LEU A 431 2.21 20.09 3.06
C LEU A 431 3.53 20.49 3.71
N ARG A 432 3.49 21.16 4.88
CA ARG A 432 4.71 21.51 5.63
C ARG A 432 5.44 20.26 6.13
N ALA A 433 4.71 19.29 6.67
CA ALA A 433 5.32 18.06 7.16
C ALA A 433 5.94 17.23 6.04
N MET A 434 5.35 17.28 4.83
CA MET A 434 5.90 16.66 3.62
C MET A 434 7.14 17.40 3.08
N ASP A 435 7.15 18.73 3.09
CA ASP A 435 8.32 19.55 2.72
C ASP A 435 9.51 19.32 3.66
N ASP A 436 9.24 19.05 4.94
CA ASP A 436 10.23 18.72 5.97
C ASP A 436 10.78 17.27 5.87
N LEU A 437 10.34 16.47 4.89
CA LEU A 437 10.83 15.10 4.71
C LEU A 437 12.34 15.07 4.42
N PRO A 438 13.07 14.11 5.01
CA PRO A 438 14.52 14.07 4.87
C PRO A 438 14.92 13.73 3.43
N SER A 439 15.69 14.61 2.79
CA SER A 439 16.16 14.36 1.42
C SER A 439 16.87 12.99 1.29
N PRO A 440 16.70 12.28 0.15
CA PRO A 440 17.27 10.95 -0.06
C PRO A 440 18.80 10.94 -0.11
N VAL A 441 19.45 12.10 -0.22
CA VAL A 441 20.91 12.23 -0.29
C VAL A 441 21.59 11.65 0.95
N LEU A 442 21.09 11.96 2.15
CA LEU A 442 21.71 11.50 3.40
C LEU A 442 21.61 9.97 3.58
N PRO A 443 20.44 9.32 3.50
CA PRO A 443 20.36 7.86 3.60
C PRO A 443 21.11 7.17 2.46
N THR A 444 21.13 7.74 1.24
CA THR A 444 21.95 7.22 0.13
C THR A 444 23.44 7.26 0.46
N MET A 445 23.94 8.39 0.98
CA MET A 445 25.35 8.52 1.37
C MET A 445 25.73 7.57 2.51
N LEU A 446 24.86 7.42 3.52
CA LEU A 446 25.06 6.47 4.62
C LEU A 446 25.05 5.02 4.12
N GLY A 447 24.12 4.69 3.21
CA GLY A 447 23.99 3.36 2.60
C GLY A 447 25.23 2.99 1.78
N LEU A 448 25.66 3.88 0.88
CA LEU A 448 26.89 3.72 0.08
C LEU A 448 28.14 3.65 0.96
N GLY A 449 28.27 4.54 1.94
CA GLY A 449 29.39 4.55 2.88
C GLY A 449 29.47 3.25 3.70
N GLY A 450 28.34 2.79 4.22
CA GLY A 450 28.21 1.52 4.93
C GLY A 450 28.61 0.33 4.04
N GLY A 451 28.06 0.25 2.83
CA GLY A 451 28.38 -0.80 1.87
C GLY A 451 29.87 -0.86 1.51
N VAL A 452 30.51 0.29 1.27
CA VAL A 452 31.95 0.38 0.98
C VAL A 452 32.79 -0.13 2.15
N LEU A 453 32.42 0.20 3.40
CA LEU A 453 33.12 -0.27 4.60
C LEU A 453 32.99 -1.79 4.79
N VAL A 454 31.82 -2.36 4.49
CA VAL A 454 31.61 -3.82 4.53
C VAL A 454 32.53 -4.52 3.53
N VAL A 455 32.58 -4.03 2.29
CA VAL A 455 33.46 -4.58 1.25
C VAL A 455 34.91 -4.43 1.69
N ALA A 456 35.36 -3.25 2.11
CA ALA A 456 36.73 -3.00 2.57
C ALA A 456 37.13 -3.91 3.74
N GLY A 457 36.24 -4.11 4.72
CA GLY A 457 36.45 -5.01 5.84
C GLY A 457 36.68 -6.47 5.41
N LEU A 458 35.89 -6.95 4.44
CA LEU A 458 36.11 -8.24 3.80
C LEU A 458 37.47 -8.25 3.06
N LEU A 459 37.78 -7.22 2.28
CA LEU A 459 39.02 -7.21 1.48
C LEU A 459 40.28 -7.20 2.35
N LEU A 460 40.27 -6.51 3.48
CA LEU A 460 41.43 -6.38 4.36
C LEU A 460 41.63 -7.58 5.30
N SER A 461 40.69 -8.52 5.34
CA SER A 461 40.86 -9.82 6.00
C SER A 461 41.85 -10.70 5.22
N ARG A 462 43.16 -10.44 5.36
CA ARG A 462 44.21 -11.38 4.94
C ARG A 462 44.59 -12.26 6.12
N GLY A 463 44.44 -13.58 5.95
CA GLY A 463 45.07 -14.54 6.85
C GLY A 463 46.60 -14.33 6.85
N PRO A 464 47.30 -14.58 7.96
CA PRO A 464 48.74 -14.43 8.01
C PRO A 464 49.36 -15.26 6.88
N ARG A 465 50.00 -14.59 5.92
CA ARG A 465 50.80 -15.28 4.91
C ARG A 465 51.84 -16.07 5.70
N GLY A 466 51.70 -17.39 5.71
CA GLY A 466 52.71 -18.27 6.27
C GLY A 466 54.04 -17.87 5.64
N ARG A 467 54.92 -17.27 6.43
CA ARG A 467 56.33 -17.17 6.09
C ARG A 467 56.78 -18.63 6.00
N SER A 468 56.89 -19.13 4.78
CA SER A 468 57.60 -20.37 4.50
C SER A 468 59.06 -20.13 4.87
N SER A 469 59.44 -20.56 6.07
CA SER A 469 60.84 -20.77 6.47
C SER A 469 61.26 -22.19 6.11
#